data_AF-A0A3A4VLQ9-F1
#
_entry.id   AF-A0A3A4VLQ9-F1
#
_cell.length_a   1.000
_cell.length_b   1.000
_cell.length_c   1.000
_cell.angle_alpha   90.00
_cell.angle_beta   90.00
_cell.angle_gamma   90.00
#
_symmetry.space_group_name_H-M   'P 1'
#
loop_
_entity.id
_entity.type
_entity.pdbx_description
1 polymer ?
#
loop_
_entity_poly.entity_id
_entity_poly.type
_entity_poly.pdbx_seq_one_letter_code
_entity_poly.pdbx_strand_id
1 'polypeptide(L)'
;MQNKKIFIPFLAIAVLVITGVLLTSTQVQAQTKSNPLSGLVKAISQKFGLNESQVQAVVNDYNNQQKQNVQQNMQKREQNKLDALVKQGKITAAQKQAILDEQAKLKKEYSSDSLKNLTPVQRKQQIQKMQEEIKLWAKSQGTNLSYIMPFGMGGFRGGMHKGWLKPTVTPKP
;
A
#
# COMPACT_ATOMS: atom_id res chain seq x y z
N MET A 1 15.72 42.98 -15.16
CA MET A 1 15.76 41.72 -15.93
C MET A 1 16.87 40.85 -15.38
N GLN A 2 16.51 39.63 -14.96
CA GLN A 2 17.32 38.39 -14.95
C GLN A 2 18.62 38.35 -14.13
N ASN A 3 19.04 37.28 -13.45
CA ASN A 3 18.50 35.99 -13.02
C ASN A 3 19.53 35.49 -11.99
N LYS A 4 19.15 35.22 -10.74
CA LYS A 4 20.05 34.57 -9.77
C LYS A 4 20.20 33.10 -10.18
N LYS A 5 21.35 32.74 -10.76
CA LYS A 5 21.69 31.36 -11.14
C LYS A 5 21.88 30.54 -9.86
N ILE A 6 20.91 29.69 -9.57
CA ILE A 6 20.99 28.71 -8.49
C ILE A 6 21.84 27.54 -8.99
N PHE A 7 22.95 27.31 -8.30
CA PHE A 7 23.82 26.14 -8.45
C PHE A 7 23.05 24.88 -8.02
N ILE A 8 22.86 23.93 -8.94
CA ILE A 8 22.40 22.57 -8.64
C ILE A 8 23.65 21.70 -8.52
N PRO A 9 23.95 21.09 -7.36
CA PRO A 9 25.11 20.22 -7.23
C PRO A 9 24.93 18.95 -8.06
N PHE A 10 25.91 18.70 -8.93
CA PHE A 10 26.04 17.55 -9.81
C PHE A 10 26.34 16.29 -8.96
N LEU A 11 25.38 15.36 -8.83
CA LEU A 11 25.60 14.07 -8.18
C LEU A 11 26.18 13.10 -9.22
N ALA A 12 27.48 12.84 -9.09
CA ALA A 12 28.22 11.87 -9.88
C ALA A 12 27.67 10.45 -9.65
N ILE A 13 27.17 9.82 -10.70
CA ILE A 13 26.77 8.40 -10.70
C ILE A 13 28.02 7.59 -11.06
N ALA A 14 28.68 7.03 -10.05
CA ALA A 14 29.71 6.01 -10.25
C ALA A 14 29.03 4.71 -10.69
N VAL A 15 29.28 4.31 -11.94
CA VAL A 15 28.92 3.00 -12.48
C VAL A 15 29.97 1.99 -12.02
N LEU A 16 29.57 1.07 -11.13
CA LEU A 16 30.30 -0.17 -10.88
C LEU A 16 29.49 -1.33 -11.44
N VAL A 17 29.94 -1.84 -12.59
CA VAL A 17 29.54 -3.13 -13.15
C VAL A 17 30.52 -4.16 -12.63
N ILE A 18 30.09 -5.09 -11.76
CA ILE A 18 30.72 -6.41 -11.60
C ILE A 18 29.62 -7.47 -11.31
N THR A 19 29.34 -8.21 -12.38
CA THR A 19 29.00 -9.65 -12.50
C THR A 19 28.71 -10.49 -11.25
N GLY A 20 27.68 -11.34 -11.35
CA GLY A 20 27.55 -12.55 -10.52
C GLY A 20 26.18 -13.20 -10.58
N VAL A 21 25.91 -13.99 -11.63
CA VAL A 21 24.80 -14.96 -11.63
C VAL A 21 25.12 -16.05 -10.61
N LEU A 22 24.27 -16.18 -9.59
CA LEU A 22 24.00 -17.42 -8.88
C LEU A 22 22.59 -17.29 -8.28
N LEU A 23 21.58 -17.57 -9.12
CA LEU A 23 20.21 -17.78 -8.66
C LEU A 23 20.13 -19.15 -7.99
N THR A 24 20.65 -19.28 -6.79
CA THR A 24 20.23 -20.36 -5.89
C THR A 24 18.89 -19.94 -5.31
N SER A 25 17.80 -20.48 -5.85
CA SER A 25 16.46 -20.36 -5.28
C SER A 25 16.46 -21.04 -3.91
N THR A 26 16.85 -20.32 -2.87
CA THR A 26 16.54 -20.71 -1.50
C THR A 26 15.03 -20.69 -1.39
N GLN A 27 14.43 -21.87 -1.37
CA GLN A 27 13.02 -22.01 -1.00
C GLN A 27 12.90 -21.47 0.41
N VAL A 28 12.42 -20.23 0.54
CA VAL A 28 12.05 -19.66 1.81
C VAL A 28 10.87 -20.50 2.31
N GLN A 29 11.15 -21.43 3.21
CA GLN A 29 10.10 -22.11 3.98
C GLN A 29 9.40 -21.03 4.80
N ALA A 30 8.26 -20.56 4.30
CA ALA A 30 7.38 -19.67 5.01
C ALA A 30 6.88 -20.40 6.26
N GLN A 31 7.50 -20.11 7.40
CA GLN A 31 7.05 -20.59 8.70
C GLN A 31 5.55 -20.33 8.87
N THR A 32 4.88 -21.36 9.35
CA THR A 32 3.45 -21.60 9.54
C THR A 32 2.70 -20.44 10.20
N LYS A 33 2.39 -19.40 9.42
CA LYS A 33 1.15 -18.64 9.58
C LYS A 33 0.21 -19.15 8.50
N SER A 34 -0.85 -19.85 8.91
CA SER A 34 -1.86 -20.43 8.01
C SER A 34 -2.13 -19.48 6.83
N ASN A 35 -1.63 -19.85 5.65
CA ASN A 35 -1.93 -19.10 4.44
C ASN A 35 -3.46 -19.14 4.29
N PRO A 36 -4.16 -17.99 4.22
CA PRO A 36 -5.62 -17.98 4.13
C PRO A 36 -6.15 -18.75 2.91
N LEU A 37 -5.28 -19.05 1.95
CA LEU A 37 -5.60 -19.82 0.73
C LEU A 37 -5.23 -21.30 0.82
N SER A 38 -4.71 -21.78 1.95
CA SER A 38 -4.35 -23.19 2.15
C SER A 38 -5.52 -24.14 1.86
N GLY A 39 -6.73 -23.79 2.31
CA GLY A 39 -7.94 -24.55 2.00
C GLY A 39 -8.27 -24.63 0.50
N LEU A 40 -8.03 -23.54 -0.24
CA LEU A 40 -8.22 -23.49 -1.70
C LEU A 40 -7.19 -24.36 -2.42
N VAL A 41 -5.91 -24.24 -2.04
CA VAL A 41 -4.81 -25.04 -2.59
C VAL A 41 -5.09 -26.53 -2.41
N LYS A 42 -5.50 -26.93 -1.20
CA LYS A 42 -5.87 -28.31 -0.88
C LYS A 42 -7.07 -28.79 -1.69
N ALA A 43 -8.12 -27.99 -1.82
CA ALA A 43 -9.31 -28.34 -2.60
C ALA A 43 -8.99 -28.54 -4.09
N ILE A 44 -8.14 -27.67 -4.67
CA ILE A 44 -7.69 -27.79 -6.07
C ILE A 44 -6.84 -29.04 -6.24
N SER A 45 -5.84 -29.25 -5.36
CA SER A 45 -4.98 -30.43 -5.38
C SER A 45 -5.81 -31.72 -5.32
N GLN A 46 -6.74 -31.83 -4.37
CA GLN A 46 -7.57 -33.02 -4.19
C GLN A 46 -8.54 -33.26 -5.35
N LYS A 47 -9.20 -32.20 -5.86
CA LYS A 47 -10.22 -32.34 -6.91
C LYS A 47 -9.61 -32.72 -8.27
N PHE A 48 -8.40 -32.26 -8.55
CA PHE A 48 -7.74 -32.46 -9.83
C PHE A 48 -6.53 -33.41 -9.77
N GLY A 49 -6.23 -33.99 -8.60
CA GLY A 49 -5.09 -34.90 -8.42
C GLY A 49 -3.73 -34.22 -8.62
N LEU A 50 -3.62 -32.91 -8.37
CA LEU A 50 -2.40 -32.13 -8.62
C LEU A 50 -1.48 -32.14 -7.39
N ASN A 51 -0.18 -31.97 -7.60
CA ASN A 51 0.78 -31.80 -6.52
C ASN A 51 0.51 -30.51 -5.73
N GLU A 52 0.29 -30.62 -4.43
CA GLU A 52 -0.10 -29.50 -3.57
C GLU A 52 0.96 -28.38 -3.55
N SER A 53 2.24 -28.72 -3.56
CA SER A 53 3.35 -27.75 -3.59
C SER A 53 3.36 -26.94 -4.90
N GLN A 54 3.11 -27.60 -6.04
CA GLN A 54 3.03 -26.91 -7.33
C GLN A 54 1.81 -25.98 -7.40
N VAL A 55 0.66 -26.43 -6.90
CA VAL A 55 -0.55 -25.58 -6.81
C VAL A 55 -0.29 -24.39 -5.88
N GLN A 56 0.38 -24.61 -4.75
CA GLN A 56 0.75 -23.55 -3.82
C GLN A 56 1.65 -22.49 -4.46
N ALA A 57 2.64 -22.91 -5.26
CA ALA A 57 3.52 -22.01 -6.00
C ALA A 57 2.74 -21.14 -6.99
N VAL A 58 1.90 -21.75 -7.84
CA VAL A 58 1.09 -21.03 -8.83
C VAL A 58 0.14 -20.03 -8.16
N VAL A 59 -0.52 -20.44 -7.08
CA VAL A 59 -1.42 -19.54 -6.32
C VAL A 59 -0.63 -18.38 -5.71
N ASN A 60 0.55 -18.63 -5.15
CA ASN A 60 1.39 -17.56 -4.59
C ASN A 60 1.84 -16.57 -5.66
N ASP A 61 2.28 -17.06 -6.82
CA ASP A 61 2.72 -16.23 -7.94
C ASP A 61 1.57 -15.37 -8.47
N TYR A 62 0.40 -15.97 -8.71
CA TYR A 62 -0.78 -15.24 -9.14
C TYR A 62 -1.16 -14.15 -8.12
N ASN A 63 -1.17 -14.46 -6.82
CA ASN A 63 -1.47 -13.45 -5.80
C ASN A 63 -0.46 -12.31 -5.78
N ASN A 64 0.82 -12.61 -5.96
CA ASN A 64 1.87 -11.59 -6.03
C ASN A 64 1.68 -10.69 -7.25
N GLN A 65 1.38 -11.27 -8.41
CA GLN A 65 1.04 -10.50 -9.62
C GLN A 65 -0.21 -9.64 -9.41
N GLN A 66 -1.26 -10.17 -8.79
CA GLN A 66 -2.47 -9.41 -8.49
C GLN A 66 -2.20 -8.24 -7.54
N LYS A 67 -1.38 -8.44 -6.50
CA LYS A 67 -0.96 -7.36 -5.59
C LYS A 67 -0.22 -6.25 -6.35
N GLN A 68 0.69 -6.61 -7.25
CA GLN A 68 1.41 -5.65 -8.09
C GLN A 68 0.45 -4.89 -9.01
N ASN A 69 -0.46 -5.59 -9.68
CA ASN A 69 -1.47 -4.98 -10.56
C ASN A 69 -2.36 -4.00 -9.81
N VAL A 70 -2.84 -4.38 -8.62
CA VAL A 70 -3.65 -3.50 -7.76
C VAL A 70 -2.83 -2.27 -7.36
N GLN A 71 -1.58 -2.43 -6.94
CA GLN A 71 -0.72 -1.31 -6.55
C GLN A 71 -0.49 -0.33 -7.70
N GLN A 72 -0.20 -0.82 -8.91
CA GLN A 72 -0.02 0.01 -10.10
C GLN A 72 -1.32 0.74 -10.48
N ASN A 73 -2.45 0.03 -10.47
CA ASN A 73 -3.76 0.63 -10.76
C ASN A 73 -4.12 1.73 -9.77
N MET A 74 -3.79 1.55 -8.49
CA MET A 74 -4.01 2.54 -7.44
C MET A 74 -3.15 3.78 -7.65
N GLN A 75 -1.86 3.61 -7.93
CA GLN A 75 -0.94 4.72 -8.26
C GLN A 75 -1.42 5.50 -9.49
N LYS A 76 -1.86 4.81 -10.55
CA LYS A 76 -2.37 5.44 -11.77
C LYS A 76 -3.65 6.24 -11.50
N ARG A 77 -4.59 5.68 -10.74
CA ARG A 77 -5.84 6.38 -10.35
C ARG A 77 -5.56 7.64 -9.54
N GLU A 78 -4.60 7.56 -8.63
CA GLU A 78 -4.16 8.69 -7.81
C GLU A 78 -3.53 9.80 -8.65
N GLN A 79 -2.60 9.46 -9.53
CA GLN A 79 -2.01 10.41 -10.48
C GLN A 79 -3.09 11.08 -11.34
N ASN A 80 -3.98 10.30 -11.94
CA ASN A 80 -5.08 10.81 -12.76
C ASN A 80 -6.01 11.76 -11.98
N LYS A 81 -6.31 11.45 -10.71
CA LYS A 81 -7.11 12.32 -9.84
C LYS A 81 -6.40 13.65 -9.60
N LEU A 82 -5.11 13.62 -9.27
CA LEU A 82 -4.34 14.85 -9.04
C LEU A 82 -4.19 15.66 -10.34
N ASP A 83 -4.01 15.02 -11.48
CA ASP A 83 -4.01 15.68 -12.79
C ASP A 83 -5.33 16.37 -13.09
N ALA A 84 -6.46 15.73 -12.78
CA ALA A 84 -7.77 16.35 -12.91
C ALA A 84 -7.92 17.57 -12.00
N LEU A 85 -7.39 17.52 -10.76
CA LEU A 85 -7.42 18.66 -9.84
C LEU A 85 -6.54 19.83 -10.33
N VAL A 86 -5.38 19.54 -10.95
CA VAL A 86 -4.54 20.56 -11.60
C VAL A 86 -5.28 21.20 -12.78
N LYS A 87 -5.89 20.39 -13.65
CA LYS A 87 -6.68 20.90 -14.79
C LYS A 87 -7.88 21.73 -14.34
N GLN A 88 -8.50 21.39 -13.22
CA GLN A 88 -9.60 22.14 -12.61
C GLN A 88 -9.12 23.41 -11.87
N GLY A 89 -7.81 23.66 -11.79
CA GLY A 89 -7.25 24.80 -11.07
C GLY A 89 -7.39 24.72 -9.55
N LYS A 90 -7.78 23.55 -9.00
CA LYS A 90 -7.97 23.36 -7.55
C LYS A 90 -6.64 23.22 -6.79
N ILE A 91 -5.61 22.74 -7.49
CA ILE A 91 -4.23 22.66 -7.00
C ILE A 91 -3.29 23.06 -8.14
N THR A 92 -2.07 23.50 -7.79
CA THR A 92 -1.01 23.77 -8.77
C THR A 92 -0.22 22.51 -9.12
N ALA A 93 0.58 22.55 -10.19
CA ALA A 93 1.51 21.46 -10.53
C ALA A 93 2.55 21.22 -9.41
N ALA A 94 3.01 22.28 -8.75
CA ALA A 94 3.91 22.18 -7.60
C ALA A 94 3.23 21.49 -6.40
N GLN A 95 1.97 21.85 -6.11
CA GLN A 95 1.18 21.19 -5.06
C GLN A 95 0.91 19.72 -5.40
N LYS A 96 0.66 19.36 -6.67
CA LYS A 96 0.55 17.95 -7.09
C LYS A 96 1.81 17.17 -6.70
N GLN A 97 2.99 17.71 -7.03
CA GLN A 97 4.24 17.03 -6.71
C GLN A 97 4.44 16.90 -5.19
N ALA A 98 4.20 17.98 -4.44
CA ALA A 98 4.27 17.96 -2.98
C ALA A 98 3.32 16.91 -2.36
N ILE A 99 2.10 16.77 -2.90
CA ILE A 99 1.15 15.74 -2.45
C ILE A 99 1.71 14.33 -2.72
N LEU A 100 2.24 14.06 -3.92
CA LEU A 100 2.81 12.75 -4.25
C LEU A 100 3.98 12.39 -3.32
N ASP A 101 4.83 13.35 -3.01
CA ASP A 101 5.98 13.15 -2.12
C ASP A 101 5.53 12.87 -0.68
N GLU A 102 4.54 13.62 -0.17
CA GLU A 102 3.98 13.39 1.16
C GLU A 102 3.26 12.04 1.24
N GLN A 103 2.51 11.65 0.20
CA GLN A 103 1.87 10.34 0.11
C GLN A 103 2.90 9.19 0.15
N ALA A 104 4.03 9.34 -0.57
CA ALA A 104 5.11 8.36 -0.55
C ALA A 104 5.74 8.24 0.84
N LYS A 105 5.98 9.36 1.52
CA LYS A 105 6.47 9.40 2.89
C LYS A 105 5.50 8.71 3.86
N LEU A 106 4.22 9.06 3.83
CA LEU A 106 3.20 8.47 4.70
C LEU A 106 3.05 6.97 4.48
N LYS A 107 3.07 6.52 3.22
CA LYS A 107 3.01 5.09 2.88
C LYS A 107 4.19 4.30 3.47
N LYS A 108 5.38 4.90 3.53
CA LYS A 108 6.57 4.29 4.12
C LYS A 108 6.46 4.23 5.65
N GLU A 109 6.12 5.35 6.28
CA GLU A 109 6.06 5.48 7.74
C GLU A 109 4.91 4.68 8.37
N TYR A 110 3.74 4.68 7.71
CA TYR A 110 2.52 4.02 8.17
C TYR A 110 2.20 2.76 7.35
N SER A 111 3.23 2.07 6.88
CA SER A 111 3.10 0.81 6.15
C SER A 111 2.45 -0.29 6.99
N SER A 112 1.89 -1.32 6.34
CA SER A 112 1.32 -2.46 7.05
C SER A 112 2.34 -3.12 8.00
N ASP A 113 3.61 -3.11 7.61
CA ASP A 113 4.70 -3.72 8.40
C ASP A 113 5.01 -2.90 9.65
N SER A 114 4.98 -1.56 9.59
CA SER A 114 5.17 -0.72 10.77
C SER A 114 4.02 -0.85 11.80
N LEU A 115 2.82 -1.21 11.33
CA LEU A 115 1.63 -1.37 12.17
C LEU A 115 1.35 -2.81 12.62
N LYS A 116 2.10 -3.80 12.10
CA LYS A 116 1.82 -5.23 12.25
C LYS A 116 1.93 -5.73 13.69
N ASN A 117 2.91 -5.22 14.43
CA ASN A 117 3.23 -5.67 15.79
C ASN A 117 2.60 -4.80 16.88
N LEU A 118 1.87 -3.75 16.50
CA LEU A 118 1.21 -2.86 17.44
C LEU A 118 -0.09 -3.47 17.98
N THR A 119 -0.37 -3.21 19.26
CA THR A 119 -1.69 -3.47 19.84
C THR A 119 -2.76 -2.61 19.14
N PRO A 120 -4.05 -2.96 19.24
CA PRO A 120 -5.12 -2.13 18.67
C PRO A 120 -5.09 -0.67 19.15
N VAL A 121 -4.75 -0.44 20.43
CA VAL A 121 -4.65 0.90 21.03
C VAL A 121 -3.47 1.67 20.42
N GLN A 122 -2.28 1.06 20.37
CA GLN A 122 -1.10 1.68 19.76
C GLN A 122 -1.29 1.95 18.27
N ARG A 123 -1.94 1.03 17.54
CA ARG A 123 -2.27 1.24 16.13
C ARG A 123 -3.21 2.43 15.96
N LYS A 124 -4.24 2.56 16.80
CA LYS A 124 -5.14 3.71 16.78
C LYS A 124 -4.38 5.02 17.04
N GLN A 125 -3.50 5.05 18.03
CA GLN A 125 -2.66 6.22 18.33
C GLN A 125 -1.77 6.59 17.13
N GLN A 126 -1.16 5.60 16.48
CA GLN A 126 -0.31 5.82 15.30
C GLN A 126 -1.11 6.38 14.11
N ILE A 127 -2.35 5.90 13.89
CA ILE A 127 -3.24 6.45 12.87
C ILE A 127 -3.71 7.87 13.23
N GLN A 128 -3.97 8.15 14.50
CA GLN A 128 -4.32 9.51 14.95
C GLN A 128 -3.16 10.48 14.71
N LYS A 129 -1.93 10.07 15.05
CA LYS A 129 -0.71 10.83 14.76
C LYS A 129 -0.58 11.14 13.27
N MET A 130 -0.76 10.12 12.42
CA MET A 130 -0.78 10.30 10.97
C MET A 130 -1.84 11.33 10.53
N GLN A 131 -3.07 11.25 11.04
CA GLN A 131 -4.13 12.19 10.68
C GLN A 131 -3.79 13.64 11.08
N GLU A 132 -3.18 13.83 12.25
CA GLU A 132 -2.73 15.14 12.72
C GLU A 132 -1.59 15.69 11.86
N GLU A 133 -0.59 14.87 11.55
CA GLU A 133 0.54 15.24 10.67
C GLU A 133 0.04 15.69 9.30
N ILE A 134 -0.84 14.92 8.67
CA ILE A 134 -1.39 15.27 7.36
C ILE A 134 -2.24 16.54 7.46
N LYS A 135 -3.03 16.70 8.52
CA LYS A 135 -3.84 17.91 8.72
C LYS A 135 -2.97 19.15 8.85
N LEU A 136 -1.86 19.07 9.58
CA LEU A 136 -0.91 20.17 9.73
C LEU A 136 -0.19 20.48 8.41
N TRP A 137 0.25 19.45 7.70
CA TRP A 137 0.87 19.58 6.38
C TRP A 137 -0.10 20.19 5.36
N ALA A 138 -1.36 19.75 5.33
CA ALA A 138 -2.37 20.26 4.42
C ALA A 138 -2.60 21.77 4.63
N LYS A 139 -2.67 22.19 5.90
CA LYS A 139 -2.80 23.59 6.28
C LYS A 139 -1.59 24.41 5.85
N SER A 140 -0.36 23.91 6.06
CA SER A 140 0.86 24.65 5.69
C SER A 140 1.01 24.80 4.18
N GLN A 141 0.53 23.82 3.41
CA GLN A 141 0.53 23.85 1.93
C GLN A 141 -0.69 24.55 1.33
N GLY A 142 -1.64 25.02 2.16
CA GLY A 142 -2.88 25.64 1.68
C GLY A 142 -3.73 24.71 0.81
N THR A 143 -3.69 23.40 1.05
CA THR A 143 -4.39 22.39 0.25
C THR A 143 -5.46 21.66 1.07
N ASN A 144 -6.43 21.07 0.38
CA ASN A 144 -7.49 20.33 1.05
C ASN A 144 -7.00 18.93 1.46
N LEU A 145 -7.27 18.56 2.72
CA LEU A 145 -6.93 17.25 3.28
C LEU A 145 -7.44 16.07 2.43
N SER A 146 -8.58 16.24 1.77
CA SER A 146 -9.21 15.24 0.89
C SER A 146 -8.42 14.93 -0.40
N TYR A 147 -7.43 15.76 -0.74
CA TYR A 147 -6.56 15.56 -1.90
C TYR A 147 -5.32 14.74 -1.57
N ILE A 148 -4.93 14.68 -0.29
CA ILE A 148 -3.68 14.05 0.17
C ILE A 148 -3.91 12.62 0.61
N MET A 149 -5.06 12.32 1.22
CA MET A 149 -5.32 10.99 1.76
C MET A 149 -5.33 9.95 0.62
N PRO A 150 -4.42 8.96 0.63
CA PRO A 150 -4.34 7.97 -0.43
C PRO A 150 -5.61 7.14 -0.47
N PHE A 151 -5.93 6.65 -1.66
CA PHE A 151 -7.10 5.79 -1.88
C PHE A 151 -7.01 4.56 -0.96
N GLY A 152 -8.02 4.36 -0.09
CA GLY A 152 -8.02 3.34 0.97
C GLY A 152 -7.82 3.87 2.40
N MET A 153 -7.17 5.03 2.59
CA MET A 153 -7.12 5.71 3.90
C MET A 153 -8.39 6.54 4.19
N GLY A 154 -9.20 6.82 3.17
CA GLY A 154 -10.56 7.37 3.35
C GLY A 154 -11.57 6.39 3.95
N GLY A 155 -11.18 5.12 4.14
CA GLY A 155 -12.02 4.06 4.70
C GLY A 155 -12.28 4.16 6.22
N PHE A 156 -11.63 5.08 6.93
CA PHE A 156 -11.91 5.28 8.36
C PHE A 156 -13.33 5.82 8.65
N ARG A 157 -14.10 6.22 7.62
CA ARG A 157 -15.51 6.64 7.76
C ARG A 157 -16.54 5.65 7.17
N GLY A 158 -16.16 4.42 6.80
CA GLY A 158 -17.11 3.53 6.10
C GLY A 158 -16.81 2.03 6.14
N GLY A 159 -16.19 1.51 7.20
CA GLY A 159 -15.80 0.09 7.29
C GLY A 159 -16.26 -0.65 8.54
N MET A 160 -17.09 -0.05 9.40
CA MET A 160 -17.76 -0.76 10.49
C MET A 160 -19.23 -0.95 10.13
N HIS A 161 -19.57 -1.84 9.20
CA HIS A 161 -20.87 -2.52 9.21
C HIS A 161 -20.88 -3.78 8.33
N LYS A 162 -21.37 -4.86 8.94
CA LYS A 162 -21.84 -6.13 8.35
C LYS A 162 -20.80 -7.15 7.88
N GLY A 163 -20.25 -7.91 8.83
CA GLY A 163 -19.62 -9.19 8.51
C GLY A 163 -19.43 -10.20 9.64
N TRP A 164 -19.59 -9.82 10.92
CA TRP A 164 -19.22 -10.67 12.06
C TRP A 164 -20.23 -10.65 13.23
N LEU A 165 -21.52 -10.58 12.93
CA LEU A 165 -22.55 -11.02 13.87
C LEU A 165 -23.43 -12.03 13.14
N LYS A 166 -23.05 -13.30 13.20
CA LYS A 166 -24.02 -14.38 13.01
C LYS A 166 -25.00 -14.27 14.20
N PRO A 167 -26.32 -14.19 14.01
CA PRO A 167 -27.23 -14.35 15.12
C PRO A 167 -27.03 -15.76 15.68
N THR A 168 -26.57 -15.87 16.92
CA THR A 168 -26.71 -17.09 17.68
C THR A 168 -28.20 -17.30 17.90
N VAL A 169 -28.82 -18.09 17.03
CA VAL A 169 -30.07 -18.77 17.35
C VAL A 169 -29.74 -19.75 18.47
N THR A 170 -29.94 -19.33 19.72
CA THR A 170 -30.12 -20.26 20.83
C THR A 170 -31.35 -21.11 20.51
N PRO A 171 -31.24 -22.43 20.38
CA PRO A 171 -32.43 -23.28 20.37
C PRO A 171 -33.01 -23.25 21.78
N LYS A 172 -34.26 -22.81 21.91
CA LYS A 172 -35.02 -22.97 23.15
C LYS A 172 -35.70 -24.35 23.09
N PRO A 173 -35.69 -25.13 24.19
CA PRO A 173 -36.25 -26.48 24.24
C PRO A 173 -37.75 -26.53 23.96
#